data_AF-A0A2A6CMH4-F1
#
_entry.id   AF-A0A2A6CMH4-F1
#
_cell.length_a   1.000
_cell.length_b   1.000
_cell.length_c   1.000
_cell.angle_alpha   90.00
_cell.angle_beta   90.00
_cell.angle_gamma   90.00
#
_symmetry.space_group_name_H-M   'P 1'
#
loop_
_entity.id
_entity.type
_entity.pdbx_description
1 polymer ?
#
loop_
_entity_poly.entity_id
_entity_poly.type
_entity_poly.pdbx_seq_one_letter_code
_entity_poly.pdbx_strand_id
1 'polypeptide(L)'
;MGEQQESLICLICEVSITQCHLGVDSCRACAVFYRSPTKRTLHVKYPLMCNGSNNCLEYDPRSSFIGHNYYIKSTTIDSSSPLLEKMKKSYSLMCLIRKLGEIGQFEYNDMHQVLRKDDFPILPIKYANHLPNRIIFFSALMDFARSAFGDFNELSAENRHSVIFLNFMLVIVLDASYRCCQYFPDDDTIMTTYSSCLNDDAAPGYLAGVPFKGQYKKVNPSDDEFVALIGLALWNDRTSQISEELLGLVENNRAAIMVELHRVYARDGICLLVNIERILEAIKEDLKVYQMMCNETLDFSPESS
;
A
#
# COMPACT_ATOMS: atom_id res chain seq x y z
N MET A 1 -28.42 0.78 -37.41
CA MET A 1 -26.95 0.99 -37.33
C MET A 1 -26.46 -0.01 -36.31
N GLY A 2 -25.62 -0.97 -36.71
CA GLY A 2 -25.05 -1.94 -35.76
C GLY A 2 -23.88 -1.31 -35.04
N GLU A 3 -23.91 -1.27 -33.71
CA GLU A 3 -22.73 -0.92 -32.91
C GLU A 3 -21.62 -1.94 -33.22
N GLN A 4 -20.48 -1.45 -33.69
CA GLN A 4 -19.28 -2.26 -33.80
C GLN A 4 -18.80 -2.52 -32.38
N GLN A 5 -18.96 -3.76 -31.92
CA GLN A 5 -18.44 -4.19 -30.62
C GLN A 5 -16.92 -4.25 -30.71
N GLU A 6 -16.22 -3.39 -29.97
CA GLU A 6 -14.75 -3.43 -29.88
C GLU A 6 -14.29 -4.78 -29.35
N SER A 7 -13.35 -5.43 -30.05
CA SER A 7 -12.78 -6.69 -29.60
C SER A 7 -11.80 -6.42 -28.46
N LEU A 8 -12.09 -6.92 -27.27
CA LEU A 8 -11.18 -6.87 -26.14
C LEU A 8 -10.05 -7.88 -26.33
N ILE A 9 -8.88 -7.61 -25.74
CA ILE A 9 -7.71 -8.48 -25.80
C ILE A 9 -7.33 -8.89 -24.37
N CYS A 10 -7.07 -10.16 -24.16
CA CYS A 10 -6.58 -10.65 -22.87
C CYS A 10 -5.22 -10.03 -22.54
N LEU A 11 -5.14 -9.29 -21.43
CA LEU A 11 -3.92 -8.64 -20.95
C LEU A 11 -2.82 -9.61 -20.50
N ILE A 12 -3.09 -10.92 -20.49
CA ILE A 12 -2.17 -11.95 -20.02
C ILE A 12 -1.55 -12.74 -21.17
N CYS A 13 -2.36 -13.11 -22.16
CA CYS A 13 -1.92 -13.98 -23.27
C CYS A 13 -2.29 -13.44 -24.65
N GLU A 14 -2.78 -12.20 -24.72
CA GLU A 14 -3.07 -11.45 -25.94
C GLU A 14 -4.13 -12.08 -26.88
N VAL A 15 -4.84 -13.11 -26.42
CA VAL A 15 -5.97 -13.67 -27.18
C VAL A 15 -7.18 -12.76 -27.13
N SER A 16 -7.94 -12.66 -28.22
CA SER A 16 -9.20 -11.92 -28.25
C SER A 16 -10.20 -12.51 -27.24
N ILE A 17 -10.91 -11.63 -26.53
CA ILE A 17 -11.92 -11.99 -25.54
C ILE A 17 -13.22 -11.24 -25.82
N THR A 18 -14.34 -11.86 -25.46
CA THR A 18 -15.67 -11.26 -25.57
C THR A 18 -16.19 -10.74 -24.24
N GLN A 19 -15.51 -11.05 -23.15
CA GLN A 19 -15.91 -10.70 -21.79
C GLN A 19 -14.69 -10.62 -20.88
N CYS A 20 -14.74 -9.73 -19.90
CA CYS A 20 -13.78 -9.63 -18.82
C CYS A 20 -13.98 -10.77 -17.81
N HIS A 21 -12.91 -11.21 -17.15
CA HIS A 21 -12.97 -12.21 -16.08
C HIS A 21 -12.13 -11.73 -14.90
N LEU A 22 -12.63 -11.93 -13.67
CA LEU A 22 -12.00 -11.46 -12.42
C LEU A 22 -11.78 -9.93 -12.39
N GLY A 23 -12.72 -9.17 -12.97
CA GLY A 23 -12.63 -7.70 -13.01
C GLY A 23 -11.59 -7.14 -13.98
N VAL A 24 -10.96 -7.98 -14.80
CA VAL A 24 -9.91 -7.58 -15.74
C VAL A 24 -10.15 -8.22 -17.11
N ASP A 25 -9.57 -7.62 -18.15
CA ASP A 25 -9.54 -8.18 -19.51
C ASP A 25 -8.65 -9.42 -19.54
N SER A 26 -9.18 -10.56 -19.10
CA SER A 26 -8.52 -11.85 -19.11
C SER A 26 -9.37 -12.88 -19.81
N CYS A 27 -8.74 -13.79 -20.57
CA CYS A 27 -9.45 -14.89 -21.20
C CYS A 27 -9.87 -15.92 -20.15
N ARG A 28 -10.89 -16.73 -20.47
CA ARG A 28 -11.40 -17.76 -19.56
C ARG A 28 -10.30 -18.71 -19.07
N ALA A 29 -9.35 -19.07 -19.95
CA ALA A 29 -8.27 -19.99 -19.60
C ALA A 29 -7.34 -19.40 -18.53
N CYS A 30 -6.86 -18.16 -18.73
CA CYS A 30 -6.06 -17.44 -17.74
C CYS A 30 -6.84 -17.26 -16.44
N ALA A 31 -8.10 -16.83 -16.51
CA ALA A 31 -8.94 -16.67 -15.32
C ALA A 31 -9.12 -17.98 -14.53
N VAL A 32 -9.30 -19.13 -15.21
CA VAL A 32 -9.41 -20.44 -14.55
C VAL A 32 -8.09 -20.89 -13.92
N PHE A 33 -6.98 -20.69 -14.63
CA PHE A 33 -5.64 -20.95 -14.11
C PHE A 33 -5.41 -20.17 -12.81
N TYR A 34 -5.78 -18.89 -12.80
CA TYR A 34 -5.59 -17.97 -11.67
C TYR A 34 -6.69 -17.96 -10.61
N ARG A 35 -7.82 -18.65 -10.82
CA ARG A 35 -8.84 -18.88 -9.78
C ARG A 35 -8.46 -20.05 -8.85
N SER A 36 -7.57 -20.94 -9.29
CA SER A 36 -7.09 -22.10 -8.52
C SER A 36 -5.97 -21.91 -7.46
N PRO A 37 -5.29 -20.76 -7.28
CA PRO A 37 -4.12 -20.66 -6.39
C PRO A 37 -4.42 -20.95 -4.91
N THR A 38 -5.60 -20.61 -4.39
CA THR A 38 -5.85 -20.80 -2.95
C THR A 38 -6.11 -22.25 -2.53
N LYS A 39 -6.37 -23.16 -3.47
CA LYS A 39 -6.47 -24.61 -3.18
C LYS A 39 -5.28 -25.41 -3.69
N ARG A 40 -4.58 -24.93 -4.72
CA ARG A 40 -3.40 -25.62 -5.26
C ARG A 40 -2.13 -25.11 -4.59
N THR A 41 -1.74 -23.84 -4.69
CA THR A 41 -0.38 -23.39 -4.34
C THR A 41 0.06 -23.54 -2.87
N LEU A 42 -0.85 -23.48 -1.90
CA LEU A 42 -0.48 -23.67 -0.47
C LEU A 42 -0.39 -25.15 -0.04
N HIS A 43 -0.92 -26.08 -0.84
CA HIS A 43 -0.85 -27.53 -0.61
C HIS A 43 -0.67 -28.29 -1.92
N VAL A 44 0.16 -27.81 -2.86
CA VAL A 44 0.38 -28.57 -4.10
C VAL A 44 1.24 -29.75 -3.71
N LYS A 45 0.69 -30.95 -3.88
CA LYS A 45 1.44 -32.21 -3.82
C LYS A 45 2.57 -32.27 -4.87
N TYR A 46 2.60 -31.32 -5.81
CA TYR A 46 3.55 -31.23 -6.92
C TYR A 46 4.04 -29.76 -7.04
N PRO A 47 5.28 -29.44 -6.64
CA PRO A 47 5.84 -28.12 -6.89
C PRO A 47 5.82 -27.83 -8.39
N LEU A 48 5.45 -26.59 -8.76
CA LEU A 48 5.60 -26.14 -10.14
C LEU A 48 7.09 -26.14 -10.45
N MET A 49 7.52 -27.03 -11.34
CA MET A 49 8.91 -27.05 -11.79
C MET A 49 9.04 -26.08 -12.96
N CYS A 50 9.92 -25.09 -12.81
CA CYS A 50 10.32 -24.26 -13.94
C CYS A 50 11.01 -25.15 -14.98
N ASN A 51 10.51 -25.17 -16.21
CA ASN A 51 11.14 -25.88 -17.32
C ASN A 51 12.23 -25.04 -18.01
N GLY A 52 12.59 -23.90 -17.43
CA GLY A 52 13.65 -23.00 -17.90
C GLY A 52 15.04 -23.52 -17.52
N SER A 53 16.07 -23.01 -18.19
CA SER A 53 17.47 -23.47 -18.16
C SER A 53 18.24 -23.24 -16.84
N ASN A 54 17.63 -23.42 -15.66
CA ASN A 54 18.22 -23.13 -14.34
C ASN A 54 18.72 -21.69 -14.13
N ASN A 55 18.38 -20.75 -15.02
CA ASN A 55 18.75 -19.34 -14.89
C ASN A 55 17.69 -18.49 -14.18
N CYS A 56 16.80 -19.11 -13.39
CA CYS A 56 15.87 -18.36 -12.56
C CYS A 56 16.67 -17.72 -11.42
N LEU A 57 16.73 -16.39 -11.39
CA LEU A 57 17.38 -15.64 -10.33
C LEU A 57 16.67 -15.96 -9.00
N GLU A 58 17.42 -16.39 -7.98
CA GLU A 58 16.92 -16.41 -6.62
C GLU A 58 16.60 -14.96 -6.21
N TYR A 59 15.32 -14.66 -6.08
CA TYR A 59 14.86 -13.39 -5.55
C TYR A 59 15.01 -13.42 -4.03
N ASP A 60 15.88 -12.56 -3.46
CA ASP A 60 15.91 -12.30 -2.02
C ASP A 60 14.94 -11.15 -1.70
N PRO A 61 13.71 -11.45 -1.22
CA PRO A 61 12.70 -10.45 -0.90
C PRO A 61 13.11 -9.51 0.24
N ARG A 62 14.18 -9.80 0.99
CA ARG A 62 14.61 -8.96 2.13
C ARG A 62 15.44 -7.75 1.71
N SER A 63 15.98 -7.74 0.49
CA SER A 63 16.87 -6.67 0.01
C SER A 63 16.15 -5.43 -0.53
N SER A 64 14.82 -5.51 -0.71
CA SER A 64 14.08 -4.57 -1.55
C SER A 64 13.30 -3.49 -0.78
N PHE A 65 13.21 -3.59 0.55
CA PHE A 65 12.46 -2.67 1.43
C PHE A 65 12.55 -1.19 0.99
N ILE A 66 11.39 -0.59 0.70
CA ILE A 66 11.27 0.82 0.37
C ILE A 66 11.38 1.65 1.65
N GLY A 67 12.61 1.86 2.09
CA GLY A 67 12.93 2.78 3.18
C GLY A 67 13.07 4.24 2.72
N HIS A 68 13.43 5.11 3.67
CA HIS A 68 13.77 6.52 3.41
C HIS A 68 15.04 6.69 2.54
N ASN A 69 15.82 5.62 2.34
CA ASN A 69 17.03 5.63 1.52
C ASN A 69 16.76 5.31 0.04
N TYR A 70 15.55 4.83 -0.31
CA TYR A 70 15.22 4.50 -1.70
C TYR A 70 15.21 5.74 -2.60
N TYR A 71 14.76 6.90 -2.09
CA TYR A 71 14.68 8.16 -2.83
C TYR A 71 16.03 8.62 -3.41
N ILE A 72 17.14 8.31 -2.74
CA ILE A 72 18.49 8.71 -3.15
C ILE A 72 19.03 7.81 -4.27
N LYS A 73 18.51 6.59 -4.41
CA LYS A 73 18.98 5.66 -5.43
C LYS A 73 18.50 6.12 -6.81
N SER A 74 19.45 6.34 -7.71
CA SER A 74 19.18 6.70 -9.11
C SER A 74 18.35 5.58 -9.77
N THR A 75 17.09 5.86 -10.10
CA THR A 75 16.30 5.00 -10.98
C THR A 75 16.96 4.89 -12.35
N THR A 76 17.03 3.67 -12.85
CA THR A 76 17.22 3.40 -14.27
C THR A 76 16.06 4.02 -15.07
N ILE A 77 16.38 4.67 -16.18
CA ILE A 77 15.43 5.43 -17.01
C ILE A 77 14.37 4.54 -17.68
N ASP A 78 14.58 3.22 -17.71
CA ASP A 78 13.77 2.26 -18.48
C ASP A 78 12.90 1.36 -17.60
N SER A 79 12.02 1.95 -16.80
CA SER A 79 11.05 1.15 -16.05
C SER A 79 9.83 0.84 -16.91
N SER A 80 9.50 -0.45 -17.01
CA SER A 80 8.26 -0.96 -17.61
C SER A 80 6.98 -0.50 -16.87
N SER A 81 7.14 0.04 -15.66
CA SER A 81 6.08 0.50 -14.76
C SER A 81 6.41 1.90 -14.18
N PRO A 82 6.31 2.97 -14.99
CA PRO A 82 6.72 4.31 -14.58
C PRO A 82 5.88 4.91 -13.44
N LEU A 83 4.57 4.64 -13.37
CA LEU A 83 3.71 5.10 -12.28
C LEU A 83 4.09 4.41 -10.95
N LEU A 84 4.32 3.10 -10.94
CA LEU A 84 4.74 2.39 -9.74
C LEU A 84 6.12 2.87 -9.27
N GLU A 85 7.07 3.10 -10.18
CA GLU A 85 8.37 3.72 -9.81
C GLU A 85 8.20 5.11 -9.20
N LYS A 86 7.33 5.92 -9.80
CA LYS A 86 6.99 7.24 -9.28
C LYS A 86 6.37 7.14 -7.89
N MET A 87 5.47 6.19 -7.66
CA MET A 87 4.87 5.91 -6.36
C MET A 87 5.90 5.42 -5.34
N LYS A 88 6.84 4.54 -5.71
CA LYS A 88 7.93 4.11 -4.81
C LYS A 88 8.80 5.27 -4.35
N LYS A 89 9.17 6.17 -5.27
CA LYS A 89 9.91 7.39 -4.93
C LYS A 89 9.10 8.30 -4.00
N SER A 90 7.83 8.53 -4.32
CA SER A 90 6.92 9.32 -3.47
C SER A 90 6.76 8.71 -2.08
N TYR A 91 6.64 7.38 -1.97
CA TYR A 91 6.54 6.68 -0.69
C TYR A 91 7.84 6.78 0.10
N SER A 92 8.99 6.68 -0.56
CA SER A 92 10.29 6.90 0.07
C SER A 92 10.44 8.32 0.60
N LEU A 93 10.01 9.33 -0.17
CA LEU A 93 9.97 10.72 0.28
C LEU A 93 9.03 10.90 1.48
N MET A 94 7.85 10.28 1.45
CA MET A 94 6.91 10.27 2.58
C MET A 94 7.54 9.67 3.84
N CYS A 95 8.28 8.56 3.69
CA CYS A 95 9.05 7.95 4.78
C CYS A 95 10.12 8.90 5.34
N LEU A 96 10.82 9.64 4.48
CA LEU A 96 11.82 10.62 4.89
C LEU A 96 11.19 11.80 5.64
N ILE A 97 10.10 12.35 5.13
CA ILE A 97 9.35 13.44 5.79
C ILE A 97 8.90 13.00 7.19
N ARG A 98 8.36 11.78 7.31
CA ARG A 98 7.96 11.22 8.61
C ARG A 98 9.15 10.99 9.54
N LYS A 99 10.25 10.40 9.04
CA LYS A 99 11.49 10.23 9.81
C LYS A 99 11.92 11.56 10.44
N LEU A 100 12.04 12.60 9.62
CA LEU A 100 12.51 13.91 10.07
C LEU A 100 11.50 14.60 11.00
N GLY A 101 10.21 14.56 10.66
CA GLY A 101 9.16 15.17 11.47
C GLY A 101 9.04 14.54 12.86
N GLU A 102 9.10 13.20 12.93
CA GLU A 102 8.98 12.48 14.21
C GLU A 102 10.26 12.59 15.05
N ILE A 103 11.46 12.61 14.44
CA ILE A 103 12.72 12.91 15.14
C ILE A 103 12.66 14.31 15.76
N GLY A 104 12.04 15.27 15.07
CA GLY A 104 11.89 16.63 15.59
C GLY A 104 11.08 16.71 16.88
N GLN A 105 10.35 15.64 17.25
CA GLN A 105 9.61 15.54 18.52
C GLN A 105 10.44 14.93 19.66
N PHE A 106 11.68 14.47 19.39
CA PHE A 106 12.53 13.87 20.40
C PHE A 106 13.17 14.93 21.30
N GLU A 107 13.59 14.54 22.50
CA GLU A 107 14.46 15.39 23.31
C GLU A 107 15.76 15.67 22.57
N TYR A 108 16.32 16.86 22.77
CA TYR A 108 17.50 17.34 22.04
C TYR A 108 18.65 16.32 22.00
N ASN A 109 18.96 15.69 23.14
CA ASN A 109 20.02 14.71 23.24
C ASN A 109 19.72 13.44 22.44
N ASP A 110 18.47 12.97 22.44
CA ASP A 110 18.05 11.77 21.72
C ASP A 110 18.07 12.01 20.21
N MET A 111 17.52 13.15 19.76
CA MET A 111 17.59 13.58 18.36
C MET A 111 19.05 13.57 17.86
N HIS A 112 19.98 14.15 18.61
CA HIS A 112 21.39 14.18 18.23
C HIS A 112 22.04 12.79 18.19
N GLN A 113 21.63 11.87 19.06
CA GLN A 113 22.11 10.49 19.02
C GLN A 113 21.62 9.76 17.76
N VAL A 114 20.35 9.91 17.42
CA VAL A 114 19.76 9.31 16.21
C VAL A 114 20.47 9.81 14.94
N LEU A 115 20.68 11.12 14.83
CA LEU A 115 21.34 11.72 13.67
C LEU A 115 22.81 11.32 13.52
N ARG A 116 23.52 11.03 14.63
CA ARG A 116 24.94 10.65 14.59
C ARG A 116 25.17 9.18 14.26
N LYS A 117 24.32 8.29 14.77
CA LYS A 117 24.53 6.85 14.67
C LYS A 117 23.97 6.25 13.38
N ASP A 118 23.11 6.99 12.68
CA ASP A 118 22.24 6.47 11.60
C ASP A 118 21.45 5.22 12.03
N ASP A 119 21.32 5.03 13.34
CA ASP A 119 20.53 4.00 13.98
C ASP A 119 19.26 4.68 14.46
N PHE A 120 18.14 4.29 13.86
CA PHE A 120 16.86 4.91 14.09
C PHE A 120 16.07 4.06 15.09
N PRO A 121 16.03 4.45 16.38
CA PRO A 121 15.39 3.65 17.40
C PRO A 121 13.89 3.65 17.17
N ILE A 122 13.31 2.45 17.18
CA ILE A 122 11.86 2.29 17.27
C ILE A 122 11.52 2.27 18.77
N LEU A 123 10.75 3.26 19.21
CA LEU A 123 10.42 3.47 20.62
C LEU A 123 8.97 3.01 20.91
N PRO A 124 8.66 2.59 22.14
CA PRO A 124 7.27 2.40 22.54
C PRO A 124 6.45 3.68 22.34
N ILE A 125 5.25 3.57 21.76
CA ILE A 125 4.39 4.72 21.51
C ILE A 125 3.91 5.34 22.83
N LYS A 126 3.99 6.67 22.92
CA LYS A 126 3.37 7.47 23.98
C LYS A 126 2.15 8.16 23.41
N TYR A 127 1.06 8.24 24.17
CA TYR A 127 -0.16 8.94 23.75
C TYR A 127 0.13 10.39 23.31
N ALA A 128 0.99 11.09 24.05
CA ALA A 128 1.42 12.46 23.75
C ALA A 128 2.06 12.62 22.36
N ASN A 129 2.70 11.57 21.84
CA ASN A 129 3.39 11.60 20.54
C ASN A 129 2.51 11.06 19.40
N HIS A 130 1.46 10.31 19.72
CA HIS A 130 0.63 9.64 18.71
C HIS A 130 -0.08 10.64 17.79
N LEU A 131 -0.75 11.65 18.36
CA LEU A 131 -1.49 12.64 17.59
C LEU A 131 -0.57 13.53 16.73
N PRO A 132 0.52 14.13 17.25
CA PRO A 132 1.47 14.88 16.42
C PRO A 132 2.05 14.05 15.26
N ASN A 133 2.41 12.79 15.52
CA ASN A 133 2.96 11.90 14.48
C ASN A 133 1.93 11.57 13.39
N ARG A 134 0.63 11.48 13.75
CA ARG A 134 -0.45 11.32 12.76
C ARG A 134 -0.62 12.56 11.89
N ILE A 135 -0.48 13.76 12.45
CA ILE A 135 -0.51 15.01 11.66
C ILE A 135 0.65 15.03 10.66
N ILE A 136 1.87 14.67 11.11
CA ILE A 136 3.05 14.55 10.23
C ILE A 136 2.79 13.56 9.09
N PHE A 137 2.21 12.39 9.40
CA PHE A 137 1.88 11.40 8.37
C PHE A 137 0.79 11.91 7.42
N PHE A 138 -0.25 12.57 7.92
CA PHE A 138 -1.30 13.16 7.08
C PHE A 138 -0.70 14.16 6.06
N SER A 139 0.17 15.06 6.51
CA SER A 139 0.88 16.00 5.63
C SER A 139 1.79 15.26 4.63
N ALA A 140 2.55 14.26 5.08
CA ALA A 140 3.42 13.49 4.20
C ALA A 140 2.63 12.70 3.14
N LEU A 141 1.42 12.23 3.47
CA LEU A 141 0.54 11.54 2.54
C LEU A 141 -0.06 12.49 1.49
N MET A 142 -0.33 13.74 1.86
CA MET A 142 -0.69 14.79 0.90
C MET A 142 0.43 15.00 -0.13
N ASP A 143 1.68 15.07 0.31
CA ASP A 143 2.82 15.24 -0.59
C ASP A 143 3.11 13.98 -1.42
N PHE A 144 2.86 12.79 -0.87
CA PHE A 144 2.85 11.54 -1.62
C PHE A 144 1.86 11.62 -2.78
N ALA A 145 0.60 12.01 -2.51
CA ALA A 145 -0.46 12.06 -3.51
C ALA A 145 -0.13 13.07 -4.63
N ARG A 146 0.30 14.29 -4.28
CA ARG A 146 0.76 15.32 -5.22
C ARG A 146 1.92 14.85 -6.10
N SER A 147 2.87 14.16 -5.48
CA SER A 147 4.08 13.70 -6.15
C SER A 147 3.81 12.51 -7.06
N ALA A 148 2.90 11.60 -6.70
CA ALA A 148 2.57 10.40 -7.46
C ALA A 148 1.55 10.67 -8.58
N PHE A 149 0.50 11.44 -8.31
CA PHE A 149 -0.66 11.63 -9.19
C PHE A 149 -0.76 13.10 -9.62
N GLY A 150 -0.57 13.36 -10.92
CA GLY A 150 -0.50 14.73 -11.44
C GLY A 150 -1.82 15.48 -11.32
N ASP A 151 -2.91 14.79 -11.65
CA ASP A 151 -4.31 15.21 -11.55
C ASP A 151 -4.77 15.51 -10.11
N PHE A 152 -4.15 14.90 -9.10
CA PHE A 152 -4.39 15.28 -7.70
C PHE A 152 -4.05 16.76 -7.42
N ASN A 153 -3.12 17.35 -8.18
CA ASN A 153 -2.79 18.78 -8.05
C ASN A 153 -3.87 19.69 -8.64
N GLU A 154 -4.71 19.18 -9.54
CA GLU A 154 -5.78 19.94 -10.21
C GLU A 154 -7.02 20.07 -9.33
N LEU A 155 -7.17 19.18 -8.33
CA LEU A 155 -8.24 19.23 -7.35
C LEU A 155 -8.23 20.53 -6.52
N SER A 156 -9.41 20.94 -6.04
CA SER A 156 -9.51 21.98 -5.02
C SER A 156 -8.80 21.58 -3.73
N ALA A 157 -8.43 22.54 -2.89
CA ALA A 157 -7.81 22.25 -1.58
C ALA A 157 -8.73 21.38 -0.70
N GLU A 158 -10.04 21.64 -0.74
CA GLU A 158 -11.06 20.87 -0.05
C GLU A 158 -11.14 19.43 -0.56
N ASN A 159 -11.19 19.22 -1.88
CA ASN A 159 -11.24 17.87 -2.45
C ASN A 159 -9.96 17.08 -2.14
N ARG A 160 -8.78 17.71 -2.23
CA ARG A 160 -7.52 17.08 -1.80
C ARG A 160 -7.57 16.64 -0.34
N HIS A 161 -8.02 17.54 0.55
CA HIS A 161 -8.15 17.22 1.97
C HIS A 161 -9.11 16.05 2.19
N SER A 162 -10.29 16.07 1.57
CA SER A 162 -11.30 15.01 1.69
C SER A 162 -10.79 13.65 1.17
N VAL A 163 -10.08 13.63 0.04
CA VAL A 163 -9.46 12.40 -0.50
C VAL A 163 -8.45 11.82 0.49
N ILE A 164 -7.55 12.64 1.06
CA ILE A 164 -6.59 12.13 2.06
C ILE A 164 -7.34 11.68 3.31
N PHE A 165 -8.26 12.50 3.84
CA PHE A 165 -8.96 12.27 5.09
C PHE A 165 -9.79 10.98 5.11
N LEU A 166 -10.62 10.75 4.09
CA LEU A 166 -11.48 9.57 4.01
C LEU A 166 -10.68 8.26 3.95
N ASN A 167 -9.46 8.33 3.42
CA ASN A 167 -8.63 7.16 3.12
C ASN A 167 -7.44 7.00 4.06
N PHE A 168 -7.20 7.98 4.94
CA PHE A 168 -6.01 8.05 5.78
C PHE A 168 -5.84 6.81 6.66
N MET A 169 -6.94 6.32 7.26
CA MET A 169 -6.89 5.15 8.13
C MET A 169 -6.47 3.88 7.39
N LEU A 170 -6.97 3.68 6.17
CA LEU A 170 -6.61 2.52 5.35
C LEU A 170 -5.12 2.55 4.98
N VAL A 171 -4.62 3.74 4.61
CA VAL A 171 -3.21 3.94 4.30
C VAL A 171 -2.33 3.72 5.53
N ILE A 172 -2.72 4.19 6.72
CA ILE A 172 -1.99 3.95 7.98
C ILE A 172 -1.85 2.44 8.22
N VAL A 173 -2.94 1.69 8.10
CA VAL A 173 -2.93 0.25 8.39
C VAL A 173 -2.02 -0.51 7.42
N LEU A 174 -2.08 -0.18 6.13
CA LEU A 174 -1.20 -0.78 5.11
C LEU A 174 0.28 -0.45 5.37
N ASP A 175 0.59 0.82 5.64
CA ASP A 175 1.93 1.28 5.96
C ASP A 175 2.49 0.60 7.22
N ALA A 176 1.69 0.58 8.29
CA ALA A 176 2.04 -0.10 9.54
C ALA A 176 2.34 -1.57 9.25
N SER A 177 1.43 -2.29 8.60
CA SER A 177 1.56 -3.73 8.33
C SER A 177 2.83 -4.06 7.53
N TYR A 178 3.10 -3.29 6.47
CA TYR A 178 4.32 -3.42 5.68
C TYR A 178 5.55 -3.28 6.56
N ARG A 179 5.66 -2.19 7.31
CA ARG A 179 6.84 -1.92 8.14
C ARG A 179 6.98 -2.91 9.29
N CYS A 180 5.88 -3.36 9.90
CA CYS A 180 5.88 -4.40 10.92
C CYS A 180 6.51 -5.70 10.42
N CYS A 181 6.17 -6.12 9.20
CA CYS A 181 6.72 -7.35 8.63
C CYS A 181 8.22 -7.24 8.34
N GLN A 182 8.73 -6.02 8.14
CA GLN A 182 10.13 -5.75 7.84
C GLN A 182 10.98 -5.63 9.11
N TYR A 183 10.52 -4.85 10.09
CA TYR A 183 11.27 -4.62 11.34
C TYR A 183 11.05 -5.70 12.40
N PHE A 184 9.87 -6.33 12.40
CA PHE A 184 9.44 -7.27 13.43
C PHE A 184 8.87 -8.55 12.79
N PRO A 185 9.61 -9.30 11.95
CA PRO A 185 9.06 -10.43 11.21
C PRO A 185 8.50 -11.54 12.11
N ASP A 186 9.07 -11.71 13.31
CA ASP A 186 8.81 -12.85 14.20
C ASP A 186 8.23 -12.46 15.57
N ASP A 187 7.84 -11.19 15.72
CA ASP A 187 7.24 -10.63 16.93
C ASP A 187 5.82 -10.13 16.59
N ASP A 188 4.91 -9.97 17.55
CA ASP A 188 3.58 -9.37 17.34
C ASP A 188 3.58 -7.83 17.45
N THR A 189 4.75 -7.22 17.59
CA THR A 189 4.95 -5.78 17.64
C THR A 189 4.40 -5.09 16.39
N ILE A 190 3.60 -4.05 16.62
CA ILE A 190 2.97 -3.22 15.59
C ILE A 190 3.61 -1.83 15.57
N MET A 191 4.06 -1.36 14.42
CA MET A 191 4.47 0.02 14.21
C MET A 191 3.24 0.92 14.11
N THR A 192 3.08 1.81 15.07
CA THR A 192 1.98 2.79 15.11
C THR A 192 2.34 4.08 14.38
N THR A 193 3.64 4.42 14.32
CA THR A 193 4.16 5.58 13.58
C THR A 193 5.50 5.25 12.91
N TYR A 194 6.18 6.23 12.34
CA TYR A 194 7.51 6.00 11.76
C TYR A 194 8.54 5.58 12.83
N SER A 195 8.55 6.27 13.96
CA SER A 195 9.50 6.09 15.06
C SER A 195 8.99 5.27 16.23
N SER A 196 7.73 4.79 16.18
CA SER A 196 7.14 4.12 17.33
C SER A 196 6.40 2.83 17.04
N CYS A 197 6.37 1.96 18.06
CA CYS A 197 5.67 0.70 18.05
C CYS A 197 4.86 0.46 19.33
N LEU A 198 3.96 -0.52 19.24
CA LEU A 198 3.17 -1.08 20.33
C LEU A 198 3.39 -2.58 20.34
N ASN A 199 3.74 -3.14 21.50
CA ASN A 199 3.86 -4.59 21.72
C ASN A 199 2.78 -5.07 22.71
N ASP A 200 2.57 -6.38 22.78
CA ASP A 200 1.50 -6.94 23.61
C ASP A 200 1.78 -6.71 25.12
N ASP A 201 3.05 -6.62 25.52
CA ASP A 201 3.43 -6.27 26.89
C ASP A 201 2.92 -4.87 27.31
N ALA A 202 2.94 -3.91 26.38
CA ALA A 202 2.50 -2.54 26.63
C ALA A 202 0.98 -2.38 26.63
N ALA A 203 0.25 -3.26 25.95
CA ALA A 203 -1.20 -3.23 25.89
C ALA A 203 -1.80 -4.66 25.74
N PRO A 204 -1.78 -5.46 26.81
CA PRO A 204 -2.20 -6.86 26.74
C PRO A 204 -3.63 -6.99 26.22
N GLY A 205 -3.80 -7.75 25.14
CA GLY A 205 -5.11 -7.98 24.53
C GLY A 205 -5.61 -6.85 23.64
N TYR A 206 -4.93 -5.69 23.59
CA TYR A 206 -5.23 -4.65 22.61
C TYR A 206 -4.86 -5.11 21.19
N LEU A 207 -3.81 -5.91 21.07
CA LEU A 207 -3.35 -6.49 19.81
C LEU A 207 -4.03 -7.83 19.50
N ALA A 208 -4.68 -8.46 20.48
CA ALA A 208 -5.36 -9.73 20.31
C ALA A 208 -6.57 -9.57 19.38
N GLY A 209 -6.39 -9.95 18.12
CA GLY A 209 -7.43 -9.86 17.09
C GLY A 209 -7.17 -8.82 16.01
N VAL A 210 -6.01 -8.15 16.01
CA VAL A 210 -5.56 -7.31 14.90
C VAL A 210 -4.98 -8.22 13.80
N PRO A 211 -5.76 -8.66 12.79
CA PRO A 211 -5.38 -9.75 11.89
C PRO A 211 -4.36 -9.32 10.83
N PHE A 212 -4.07 -8.02 10.75
CA PHE A 212 -3.36 -7.41 9.63
C PHE A 212 -1.99 -8.01 9.41
N LYS A 213 -1.18 -8.13 10.46
CA LYS A 213 0.20 -8.60 10.34
C LYS A 213 0.24 -10.05 9.85
N GLY A 214 -0.62 -10.91 10.39
CA GLY A 214 -0.71 -12.31 9.96
C GLY A 214 -1.14 -12.46 8.50
N GLN A 215 -2.12 -11.65 8.05
CA GLN A 215 -2.56 -11.66 6.66
C GLN A 215 -1.52 -11.07 5.71
N TYR A 216 -0.89 -9.96 6.10
CA TYR A 216 0.17 -9.32 5.31
C TYR A 216 1.38 -10.25 5.18
N LYS A 217 1.84 -10.87 6.29
CA LYS A 217 2.92 -11.88 6.28
C LYS A 217 2.56 -13.09 5.40
N LYS A 218 1.29 -13.49 5.38
CA LYS A 218 0.83 -14.61 4.55
C LYS A 218 0.84 -14.29 3.05
N VAL A 219 0.49 -13.06 2.67
CA VAL A 219 0.52 -12.65 1.26
C VAL A 219 1.94 -12.26 0.83
N ASN A 220 2.72 -11.67 1.74
CA ASN A 220 4.08 -11.18 1.53
C ASN A 220 4.22 -10.38 0.22
N PRO A 221 3.45 -9.28 0.07
CA PRO A 221 3.50 -8.49 -1.15
C PRO A 221 4.90 -7.94 -1.38
N SER A 222 5.31 -7.93 -2.64
CA SER A 222 6.48 -7.21 -3.13
C SER A 222 6.31 -5.69 -2.94
N ASP A 223 7.39 -4.96 -3.14
CA ASP A 223 7.39 -3.50 -3.04
C ASP A 223 6.48 -2.82 -4.07
N ASP A 224 6.42 -3.37 -5.29
CA ASP A 224 5.52 -2.90 -6.35
C ASP A 224 4.05 -3.12 -5.95
N GLU A 225 3.72 -4.29 -5.40
CA GLU A 225 2.38 -4.60 -4.89
C GLU A 225 2.00 -3.73 -3.69
N PHE A 226 2.95 -3.51 -2.77
CA PHE A 226 2.72 -2.68 -1.60
C PHE A 226 2.41 -1.23 -1.99
N VAL A 227 3.19 -0.61 -2.88
CA VAL A 227 2.87 0.76 -3.29
C VAL A 227 1.59 0.82 -4.11
N ALA A 228 1.30 -0.20 -4.93
CA ALA A 228 0.03 -0.32 -5.62
C ALA A 228 -1.14 -0.37 -4.61
N LEU A 229 -1.01 -1.14 -3.52
CA LEU A 229 -1.98 -1.18 -2.43
C LEU A 229 -2.19 0.20 -1.78
N ILE A 230 -1.12 0.96 -1.54
CA ILE A 230 -1.22 2.34 -1.02
C ILE A 230 -1.97 3.25 -2.00
N GLY A 231 -1.67 3.17 -3.31
CA GLY A 231 -2.37 3.94 -4.34
C GLY A 231 -3.85 3.56 -4.48
N LEU A 232 -4.17 2.27 -4.46
CA LEU A 232 -5.55 1.77 -4.51
C LEU A 232 -6.34 2.10 -3.23
N ALA A 233 -5.67 2.16 -2.09
CA ALA A 233 -6.25 2.62 -0.84
C ALA A 233 -6.59 4.10 -0.88
N LEU A 234 -5.70 4.92 -1.45
CA LEU A 234 -5.91 6.35 -1.65
C LEU A 234 -7.06 6.62 -2.62
N TRP A 235 -7.08 5.92 -3.76
CA TRP A 235 -8.13 6.01 -4.78
C TRP A 235 -9.14 4.87 -4.60
N ASN A 236 -9.94 4.92 -3.53
CA ASN A 236 -11.00 3.93 -3.30
C ASN A 236 -12.41 4.52 -3.47
N ASP A 237 -13.41 3.64 -3.51
CA ASP A 237 -14.81 3.96 -3.76
C ASP A 237 -15.48 4.86 -2.67
N ARG A 238 -14.84 5.10 -1.53
CA ARG A 238 -15.32 6.11 -0.57
C ARG A 238 -15.09 7.52 -1.09
N THR A 239 -14.04 7.70 -1.89
CA THR A 239 -13.68 8.99 -2.49
C THR A 239 -14.71 9.43 -3.52
N SER A 240 -15.34 8.50 -4.23
CA SER A 240 -16.39 8.83 -5.22
C SER A 240 -17.69 9.31 -4.57
N GLN A 241 -17.86 9.14 -3.26
CA GLN A 241 -19.01 9.68 -2.52
C GLN A 241 -18.93 11.20 -2.30
N ILE A 242 -17.77 11.82 -2.56
CA ILE A 242 -17.56 13.26 -2.39
C ILE A 242 -18.19 14.04 -3.57
N SER A 243 -17.87 13.66 -4.81
CA SER A 243 -18.37 14.33 -6.03
C SER A 243 -18.28 13.46 -7.28
N GLU A 244 -19.11 13.75 -8.29
CA GLU A 244 -19.05 13.09 -9.61
C GLU A 244 -17.71 13.35 -10.33
N GLU A 245 -17.13 14.53 -10.14
CA GLU A 245 -15.80 14.88 -10.67
C GLU A 245 -14.72 13.93 -10.13
N LEU A 246 -14.79 13.60 -8.84
CA LEU A 246 -13.83 12.69 -8.20
C LEU A 246 -14.02 11.24 -8.61
N LEU A 247 -15.24 10.83 -9.00
CA LEU A 247 -15.49 9.47 -9.48
C LEU A 247 -14.62 9.13 -10.69
N GLY A 248 -14.59 10.00 -11.71
CA GLY A 248 -13.77 9.79 -12.90
C GLY A 248 -12.27 9.71 -12.58
N LEU A 249 -11.78 10.55 -11.68
CA LEU A 249 -10.38 10.53 -11.24
C LEU A 249 -10.02 9.26 -10.47
N VAL A 250 -10.92 8.80 -9.59
CA VAL A 250 -10.74 7.54 -8.84
C VAL A 250 -10.66 6.36 -9.81
N GLU A 251 -11.59 6.26 -10.76
CA GLU A 251 -11.60 5.18 -11.75
C GLU A 251 -10.34 5.19 -12.62
N ASN A 252 -9.96 6.36 -13.13
CA ASN A 252 -8.78 6.53 -13.97
C ASN A 252 -7.48 6.15 -13.25
N ASN A 253 -7.27 6.65 -12.02
CA ASN A 253 -6.06 6.34 -11.26
C ASN A 253 -6.00 4.88 -10.84
N ARG A 254 -7.12 4.28 -10.43
CA ARG A 254 -7.20 2.84 -10.12
C ARG A 254 -6.84 2.02 -11.35
N ALA A 255 -7.43 2.32 -12.51
CA ALA A 255 -7.15 1.64 -13.76
C ALA A 255 -5.67 1.75 -14.13
N ALA A 256 -5.07 2.94 -14.00
CA ALA A 256 -3.65 3.15 -14.27
C ALA A 256 -2.74 2.30 -13.36
N ILE A 257 -3.03 2.25 -12.05
CA ILE A 257 -2.29 1.42 -11.10
C ILE A 257 -2.40 -0.07 -11.47
N MET A 258 -3.62 -0.53 -11.79
CA MET A 258 -3.87 -1.94 -12.14
C MET A 258 -3.17 -2.35 -13.43
N VAL A 259 -3.15 -1.48 -14.45
CA VAL A 259 -2.43 -1.72 -15.70
C VAL A 259 -0.93 -1.91 -15.44
N GLU A 260 -0.32 -1.09 -14.61
CA GLU A 260 1.10 -1.26 -14.29
C GLU A 260 1.38 -2.48 -13.44
N LEU A 261 0.51 -2.78 -12.47
CA LEU A 261 0.64 -3.98 -11.66
C LEU A 261 0.51 -5.25 -12.52
N HIS A 262 -0.37 -5.24 -13.53
CA HIS A 262 -0.45 -6.33 -14.51
C HIS A 262 0.85 -6.49 -15.32
N ARG A 263 1.53 -5.39 -15.67
CA ARG A 263 2.83 -5.47 -16.35
C ARG A 263 3.89 -6.11 -15.45
N VAL A 264 3.92 -5.75 -14.16
CA VAL A 264 4.80 -6.38 -13.16
C VAL A 264 4.51 -7.87 -13.07
N TYR A 265 3.24 -8.25 -12.93
CA TYR A 265 2.80 -9.64 -12.90
C TYR A 265 3.13 -10.44 -14.16
N ALA A 266 2.91 -9.86 -15.35
CA ALA A 266 3.25 -10.48 -16.62
C ALA A 266 4.76 -10.72 -16.75
N ARG A 267 5.58 -9.76 -16.31
CA ARG A 267 7.05 -9.86 -16.29
C ARG A 267 7.52 -10.95 -15.32
N ASP A 268 6.96 -10.98 -14.12
CA ASP A 268 7.45 -11.84 -13.03
C ASP A 268 6.81 -13.24 -13.07
N GLY A 269 5.81 -13.46 -13.95
CA GLY A 269 5.09 -14.74 -14.06
C GLY A 269 4.17 -15.03 -12.87
N ILE A 270 3.78 -13.99 -12.11
CA ILE A 270 2.97 -14.08 -10.89
C ILE A 270 1.57 -13.50 -11.20
N CYS A 271 0.52 -13.93 -10.50
CA CYS A 271 -0.80 -13.29 -10.60
C CYS A 271 -1.48 -13.28 -9.24
N LEU A 272 -1.26 -12.19 -8.49
CA LEU A 272 -1.72 -12.02 -7.11
C LEU A 272 -2.96 -11.11 -6.97
N LEU A 273 -3.61 -10.73 -8.08
CA LEU A 273 -4.78 -9.83 -8.08
C LEU A 273 -5.87 -10.25 -7.09
N VAL A 274 -6.20 -11.53 -7.03
CA VAL A 274 -7.24 -12.07 -6.12
C VAL A 274 -6.86 -11.91 -4.64
N ASN A 275 -5.57 -11.82 -4.32
CA ASN A 275 -5.13 -11.62 -2.94
C ASN A 275 -5.20 -10.15 -2.52
N ILE A 276 -4.95 -9.20 -3.44
CA ILE A 276 -5.00 -7.77 -3.13
C ILE A 276 -6.39 -7.31 -2.71
N GLU A 277 -7.43 -7.69 -3.45
CA GLU A 277 -8.80 -7.33 -3.08
C GLU A 277 -9.21 -7.95 -1.73
N ARG A 278 -8.79 -9.19 -1.48
CA ARG A 278 -9.07 -9.86 -0.20
C ARG A 278 -8.34 -9.20 0.97
N ILE A 279 -7.11 -8.73 0.76
CA ILE A 279 -6.40 -7.92 1.76
C ILE A 279 -7.17 -6.62 2.02
N LEU A 280 -7.60 -5.92 0.97
CA LEU A 280 -8.34 -4.67 1.14
C LEU A 280 -9.68 -4.87 1.84
N GLU A 281 -10.42 -5.93 1.52
CA GLU A 281 -11.69 -6.25 2.18
C GLU A 281 -11.49 -6.65 3.65
N ALA A 282 -10.52 -7.51 3.93
CA ALA A 282 -10.18 -7.83 5.32
C ALA A 282 -9.77 -6.57 6.09
N ILE A 283 -9.01 -5.68 5.45
CA ILE A 283 -8.63 -4.43 6.09
C ILE A 283 -9.84 -3.52 6.35
N LYS A 284 -10.83 -3.50 5.46
CA LYS A 284 -12.08 -2.73 5.67
C LYS A 284 -12.86 -3.22 6.88
N GLU A 285 -12.91 -4.52 7.14
CA GLU A 285 -13.58 -5.08 8.32
C GLU A 285 -12.90 -4.64 9.60
N ASP A 286 -11.58 -4.75 9.65
CA ASP A 286 -10.80 -4.39 10.83
C ASP A 286 -10.75 -2.86 11.06
N LEU A 287 -10.78 -2.07 9.99
CA LEU A 287 -10.91 -0.61 10.08
C LEU A 287 -12.21 -0.20 10.78
N LYS A 288 -13.30 -0.95 10.63
CA LYS A 288 -14.53 -0.66 11.37
C LYS A 288 -14.33 -0.86 12.86
N VAL A 289 -13.59 -1.91 13.25
CA VAL A 289 -13.23 -2.16 14.66
C VAL A 289 -12.35 -1.02 15.19
N TYR A 290 -11.32 -0.63 14.45
CA TYR A 290 -10.43 0.46 14.84
C TYR A 290 -11.17 1.81 14.93
N GLN A 291 -12.08 2.10 14.00
CA GLN A 291 -12.95 3.28 14.08
C GLN A 291 -13.84 3.25 15.32
N MET A 292 -14.46 2.12 15.65
CA MET A 292 -15.24 1.98 16.88
C MET A 292 -14.41 2.22 18.14
N MET A 293 -13.12 1.87 18.11
CA MET A 293 -12.19 2.06 19.23
C MET A 293 -11.61 3.48 19.32
N CYS A 294 -11.49 4.20 18.20
CA CYS A 294 -10.81 5.50 18.13
C CYS A 294 -11.74 6.70 17.85
N ASN A 295 -13.05 6.48 17.71
CA ASN A 295 -14.05 7.50 17.37
C ASN A 295 -14.25 8.62 18.42
N GLU A 296 -13.43 8.71 19.46
CA GLU A 296 -13.56 9.78 20.46
C GLU A 296 -12.74 11.05 20.18
N THR A 297 -11.85 11.13 19.17
CA THR A 297 -10.83 12.21 19.20
C THR A 297 -10.41 12.92 17.90
N LEU A 298 -10.99 12.64 16.73
CA LEU A 298 -10.64 13.37 15.50
C LEU A 298 -11.80 14.21 14.98
N ASP A 299 -12.29 15.13 15.81
CA ASP A 299 -13.10 16.22 15.32
C ASP A 299 -12.16 17.30 14.76
N PHE A 300 -11.79 17.16 13.48
CA PHE A 300 -11.05 18.19 12.73
C PHE A 300 -11.98 19.27 12.17
N SER A 301 -13.17 19.44 12.75
CA SER A 301 -14.03 20.58 12.43
C SER A 301 -13.20 21.85 12.64
N PRO A 302 -12.92 22.65 11.59
CA PRO A 302 -12.34 23.96 11.82
C PRO A 302 -13.35 24.71 12.68
N GLU A 303 -12.99 25.01 13.93
CA GLU A 303 -13.78 25.92 14.76
C GLU A 303 -13.98 27.18 13.91
N SER A 304 -15.24 27.48 13.59
CA SER A 304 -15.59 28.60 12.75
C SER A 304 -15.16 29.89 13.44
N SER A 305 -13.95 30.35 13.13
CA SER A 305 -13.34 31.60 13.58
C SER A 305 -13.66 32.74 12.63
#